data_AF-A0A7W0I0Z0-F1
#
_entry.id   AF-A0A7W0I0Z0-F1
#
_cell.length_a   1.000
_cell.length_b   1.000
_cell.length_c   1.000
_cell.angle_alpha   90.00
_cell.angle_beta   90.00
_cell.angle_gamma   90.00
#
_symmetry.space_group_name_H-M   'P 1'
#
loop_
_entity.id
_entity.type
_entity.pdbx_description
1 polymer ?
#
loop_
_entity_poly.entity_id
_entity_poly.type
_entity_poly.pdbx_seq_one_letter_code
_entity_poly.pdbx_strand_id
1 'polypeptide(L)'
;MNRSDVILELQLVPELLKQAEAIYVDAVSELSWAKHELLTKECEVIGDGLVTGKNEQQRQAEMWPYTKDLQQQVLRMEDAVEHTKVEFHFYKRKLENLQIIAKLMTIL
;
A
#
# COMPACT_ATOMS: atom_id res chain seq x y z
N MET A 1 -8.83 5.68 -30.80
CA MET A 1 -7.74 6.57 -30.36
C MET A 1 -6.96 6.99 -31.59
N ASN A 2 -6.83 8.30 -31.83
CA ASN A 2 -6.07 8.82 -32.96
C ASN A 2 -4.59 9.02 -32.57
N ARG A 3 -3.72 9.34 -33.54
CA ARG A 3 -2.27 9.53 -33.33
C ARG A 3 -1.96 10.63 -32.31
N SER A 4 -2.70 11.75 -32.36
CA SER A 4 -2.50 12.89 -31.47
C SER A 4 -2.87 12.55 -30.02
N ASP A 5 -3.94 11.77 -29.82
CA ASP A 5 -4.35 11.29 -28.50
C ASP A 5 -3.26 10.42 -27.87
N VAL A 6 -2.67 9.50 -28.65
CA VAL A 6 -1.58 8.62 -28.19
C VAL A 6 -0.36 9.43 -27.75
N ILE A 7 0.03 10.44 -28.53
CA ILE A 7 1.19 11.28 -28.22
C ILE A 7 0.94 12.08 -26.94
N LEU A 8 -0.25 12.66 -26.79
CA LEU A 8 -0.60 13.44 -25.60
C LEU A 8 -0.66 12.55 -24.35
N GLU A 9 -1.25 11.37 -24.45
CA GLU A 9 -1.26 10.42 -23.33
C GLU A 9 0.14 9.89 -23.00
N LEU A 10 1.01 9.66 -23.98
CA LEU A 10 2.40 9.27 -23.74
C LEU A 10 3.23 10.35 -23.03
N GLN A 11 2.84 11.62 -23.11
CA GLN A 11 3.46 12.71 -22.36
C GLN A 11 2.93 12.78 -20.92
N LEU A 12 1.65 12.46 -20.71
CA LEU A 12 0.99 12.63 -19.41
C LEU A 12 1.09 11.39 -18.50
N VAL A 13 0.85 10.20 -19.05
CA VAL A 13 0.74 8.94 -18.29
C VAL A 13 2.03 8.59 -17.53
N PRO A 14 3.26 8.86 -18.03
CA PRO A 14 4.47 8.64 -17.24
C PRO A 14 4.52 9.47 -15.95
N GLU A 15 4.06 10.73 -15.97
CA GLU A 15 4.02 11.56 -14.78
C GLU A 15 2.97 11.07 -13.77
N LEU A 16 1.80 10.65 -14.26
CA LEU A 16 0.77 10.03 -13.42
C LEU A 16 1.25 8.71 -12.81
N LEU A 17 1.97 7.89 -13.57
CA LEU A 17 2.58 6.66 -13.07
C LEU A 17 3.59 6.95 -11.96
N LYS A 18 4.46 7.94 -12.16
CA LYS A 18 5.45 8.36 -11.16
C LYS A 18 4.79 8.86 -9.87
N GLN A 19 3.71 9.63 -9.99
CA GLN A 19 2.94 10.10 -8.83
C GLN A 19 2.27 8.92 -8.09
N ALA A 20 1.63 8.02 -8.83
CA ALA A 20 1.00 6.83 -8.24
C ALA A 20 2.03 5.90 -7.57
N GLU A 21 3.23 5.77 -8.15
CA GLU A 21 4.33 5.00 -7.57
C GLU A 21 4.81 5.62 -6.25
N ALA A 22 5.00 6.94 -6.20
CA ALA A 22 5.40 7.64 -4.98
C ALA A 22 4.37 7.42 -3.86
N ILE A 23 3.09 7.63 -4.15
CA ILE A 23 1.99 7.43 -3.19
C ILE A 23 1.96 5.97 -2.70
N TYR A 24 2.13 5.00 -3.59
CA TYR A 24 2.14 3.59 -3.23
C TYR A 24 3.33 3.23 -2.32
N VAL A 25 4.53 3.72 -2.63
CA VAL A 25 5.73 3.50 -1.82
C VAL A 25 5.60 4.14 -0.44
N ASP A 26 5.03 5.34 -0.36
CA ASP A 26 4.76 6.02 0.90
C ASP A 26 3.77 5.21 1.75
N ALA A 27 2.65 4.75 1.17
CA ALA A 27 1.67 3.92 1.87
C ALA A 27 2.26 2.59 2.40
N VAL A 28 3.12 1.94 1.61
CA VAL A 28 3.85 0.73 2.06
C VAL A 28 4.77 1.03 3.23
N SER A 29 5.46 2.18 3.19
CA SER A 29 6.35 2.61 4.26
C SER A 29 5.58 2.91 5.54
N GLU A 30 4.46 3.64 5.44
CA GLU A 30 3.58 3.94 6.56
C GLU A 30 2.98 2.67 7.19
N LEU A 31 2.55 1.70 6.37
CA LEU A 31 2.10 0.40 6.84
C LEU A 31 3.21 -0.33 7.63
N SER A 32 4.45 -0.29 7.13
CA SER A 32 5.58 -0.90 7.82
C SER A 32 5.81 -0.26 9.20
N TRP A 33 5.71 1.07 9.29
CA TRP A 33 5.82 1.78 10.56
C TRP A 33 4.70 1.44 11.51
N ALA A 34 3.44 1.42 11.06
CA ALA A 34 2.29 1.07 11.89
C ALA A 34 2.39 -0.36 12.44
N LYS A 35 2.86 -1.32 11.62
CA LYS A 35 3.14 -2.70 12.05
C LYS A 35 4.23 -2.74 13.12
N HIS A 36 5.26 -1.93 12.96
CA HIS A 36 6.36 -1.89 13.92
C HIS A 36 5.92 -1.27 15.25
N GLU A 37 5.10 -0.22 15.21
CA GLU A 37 4.50 0.41 16.40
C GLU A 37 3.59 -0.56 17.16
N LEU A 38 2.75 -1.29 16.44
CA LEU A 38 1.94 -2.37 17.02
C LEU A 38 2.82 -3.41 17.72
N LEU A 39 3.85 -3.91 17.05
CA LEU A 39 4.77 -4.89 17.62
C LEU A 39 5.47 -4.36 18.88
N THR A 40 5.94 -3.11 18.84
CA THR A 40 6.55 -2.47 20.02
C THR A 40 5.56 -2.43 21.17
N LYS A 41 4.30 -2.05 20.91
CA LYS A 41 3.27 -2.04 21.94
C LYS A 41 2.99 -3.44 22.49
N GLU A 42 3.00 -4.44 21.62
CA GLU A 42 2.84 -5.83 22.02
C GLU A 42 3.95 -6.30 22.96
N CYS A 43 5.20 -5.98 22.63
CA CYS A 43 6.34 -6.27 23.48
C CYS A 43 6.27 -5.55 24.84
N GLU A 44 5.84 -4.29 24.88
CA GLU A 44 5.65 -3.55 26.15
C GLU A 44 4.65 -4.24 27.07
N VAL A 45 3.45 -4.56 26.56
CA VAL A 45 2.36 -5.15 27.37
C VAL A 45 2.76 -6.52 27.91
N ILE A 46 3.50 -7.31 27.11
CA ILE A 46 4.08 -8.57 27.56
C ILE A 46 5.17 -8.34 28.62
N GLY A 47 6.06 -7.37 28.39
CA GLY A 47 7.15 -7.02 29.31
C GLY A 47 6.65 -6.54 30.68
N ASP A 48 5.53 -5.82 30.70
CA ASP A 48 4.86 -5.35 31.91
C ASP A 48 4.12 -6.47 32.67
N GLY A 49 4.10 -7.70 32.12
CA GLY A 49 3.44 -8.85 32.75
C GLY A 49 1.91 -8.80 32.68
N LEU A 50 1.34 -7.96 31.81
CA LEU A 50 -0.11 -7.82 31.64
C LEU A 50 -0.73 -8.99 30.84
N VAL A 51 0.12 -9.84 30.26
CA VAL A 51 -0.26 -11.06 29.54
C VAL A 51 0.21 -12.28 30.33
N THR A 52 -0.73 -13.10 30.77
CA THR A 52 -0.47 -14.32 31.54
C THR A 52 -1.11 -15.57 30.92
N GLY A 53 -1.85 -15.39 29.83
CA GLY A 53 -2.55 -16.45 29.11
C GLY A 53 -1.66 -17.65 28.78
N LYS A 54 -2.14 -18.85 29.17
CA LYS A 54 -1.42 -20.12 28.94
C LYS A 54 -1.57 -20.62 27.52
N ASN A 55 -2.62 -20.19 26.83
CA ASN A 55 -2.86 -20.47 25.42
C ASN A 55 -3.01 -19.17 24.62
N GLU A 56 -3.01 -19.29 23.29
CA GLU A 56 -2.98 -18.15 22.39
C GLU A 56 -4.23 -17.27 22.47
N GLN A 57 -5.42 -17.86 22.60
CA GLN A 57 -6.67 -17.12 22.69
C GLN A 57 -6.75 -16.25 23.95
N GLN A 58 -6.26 -16.78 25.08
CA GLN A 58 -6.18 -15.99 26.32
C GLN A 58 -5.19 -14.84 26.18
N ARG A 59 -4.01 -15.07 25.60
CA ARG A 59 -3.03 -14.01 25.37
C ARG A 59 -3.58 -12.92 24.46
N GLN A 60 -4.25 -13.28 23.37
CA GLN A 60 -4.88 -12.30 22.48
C GLN A 60 -5.99 -11.51 23.18
N ALA A 61 -6.82 -12.16 23.99
CA ALA A 61 -7.87 -11.48 24.74
C ALA A 61 -7.31 -10.49 25.78
N GLU A 62 -6.20 -10.83 26.44
CA GLU A 62 -5.50 -9.96 27.39
C GLU A 62 -4.76 -8.81 26.69
N MET A 63 -4.25 -9.04 25.47
CA MET A 63 -3.58 -8.04 24.64
C MET A 63 -4.53 -7.01 24.04
N TRP A 64 -5.72 -7.46 23.65
CA TRP A 64 -6.69 -6.67 22.89
C TRP A 64 -7.00 -5.27 23.46
N PRO A 65 -7.22 -5.08 24.78
CA PRO A 65 -7.49 -3.76 25.34
C PRO A 65 -6.40 -2.72 25.07
N TYR A 66 -5.16 -3.18 24.87
CA TYR A 66 -3.98 -2.32 24.71
C TYR A 66 -3.59 -2.11 23.24
N THR A 67 -3.96 -3.01 22.34
CA THR A 67 -3.49 -3.00 20.95
C THR A 67 -4.57 -2.82 19.91
N LYS A 68 -5.87 -2.90 20.27
CA LYS A 68 -7.00 -2.83 19.32
C LYS A 68 -6.93 -1.64 18.36
N ASP A 69 -6.53 -0.47 18.85
CA ASP A 69 -6.55 0.77 18.07
C ASP A 69 -5.39 0.78 17.05
N LEU A 70 -4.21 0.29 17.45
CA LEU A 70 -3.07 0.08 16.57
C LEU A 70 -3.35 -1.02 15.54
N GLN A 71 -4.03 -2.10 15.93
CA GLN A 71 -4.46 -3.14 14.99
C GLN A 71 -5.46 -2.58 13.97
N GLN A 72 -6.41 -1.74 14.40
CA GLN A 72 -7.32 -1.06 13.48
C GLN A 72 -6.57 -0.10 12.54
N GLN A 73 -5.56 0.60 13.03
CA GLN A 73 -4.71 1.45 12.20
C GLN A 73 -3.96 0.64 11.15
N VAL A 74 -3.34 -0.48 11.52
CA VAL A 74 -2.68 -1.39 10.57
C VAL A 74 -3.65 -1.82 9.48
N LEU A 75 -4.87 -2.27 9.84
CA LEU A 75 -5.88 -2.69 8.86
C LEU A 75 -6.27 -1.57 7.88
N ARG A 76 -6.39 -0.32 8.35
CA ARG A 76 -6.66 0.83 7.47
C ARG A 76 -5.50 1.11 6.52
N MET A 77 -4.25 0.97 7.00
CA MET A 77 -3.07 1.16 6.17
C MET A 77 -2.91 0.02 5.15
N GLU A 78 -3.29 -1.21 5.49
CA GLU A 78 -3.33 -2.32 4.53
C GLU A 78 -4.32 -2.04 3.39
N ASP A 79 -5.51 -1.52 3.72
CA ASP A 79 -6.50 -1.10 2.72
C ASP A 79 -5.97 0.04 1.83
N ALA A 80 -5.30 1.04 2.42
CA ALA A 80 -4.68 2.14 1.68
C ALA A 80 -3.58 1.65 0.71
N VAL A 81 -2.77 0.69 1.14
CA VAL A 81 -1.76 0.05 0.27
C VAL A 81 -2.42 -0.67 -0.89
N GLU A 82 -3.47 -1.46 -0.66
CA GLU A 82 -4.15 -2.16 -1.76
C GLU A 82 -4.84 -1.18 -2.72
N HIS A 83 -5.43 -0.09 -2.23
CA HIS A 83 -6.02 0.94 -3.10
C HIS A 83 -4.96 1.61 -3.99
N THR A 84 -3.85 2.07 -3.40
CA THR A 84 -2.79 2.78 -4.13
C THR A 84 -2.05 1.86 -5.11
N LYS A 85 -1.90 0.58 -4.76
CA LYS A 85 -1.36 -0.47 -5.64
C LYS A 85 -2.19 -0.68 -6.91
N VAL A 86 -3.52 -0.65 -6.79
CA VAL A 86 -4.42 -0.75 -7.95
C VAL A 86 -4.18 0.41 -8.90
N GLU A 87 -4.09 1.63 -8.38
CA GLU A 87 -3.85 2.83 -9.19
C GLU A 87 -2.47 2.82 -9.88
N PHE A 88 -1.42 2.44 -9.14
CA PHE A 88 -0.09 2.24 -9.71
C PHE A 88 -0.09 1.21 -10.85
N HIS A 89 -0.69 0.03 -10.62
CA HIS A 89 -0.77 -1.02 -11.65
C HIS A 89 -1.63 -0.60 -12.84
N PHE A 90 -2.66 0.20 -12.63
CA PHE A 90 -3.46 0.75 -13.70
C PHE A 90 -2.61 1.64 -14.62
N TYR A 91 -1.92 2.65 -14.09
CA TYR A 91 -1.09 3.54 -14.92
C TYR A 91 0.08 2.81 -15.56
N LYS A 92 0.67 1.83 -14.87
CA LYS A 92 1.74 0.99 -15.42
C LYS A 92 1.28 0.24 -16.67
N ARG A 93 0.15 -0.49 -16.56
CA ARG A 93 -0.44 -1.21 -17.69
C ARG A 93 -0.89 -0.26 -18.79
N LYS A 94 -1.43 0.91 -18.42
CA LYS A 94 -1.84 1.93 -19.37
C LYS A 94 -0.64 2.41 -20.21
N LEU A 95 0.49 2.71 -19.56
CA LEU A 95 1.71 3.12 -20.26
C LEU A 95 2.25 2.02 -21.17
N GLU A 96 2.33 0.78 -20.69
CA GLU A 96 2.77 -0.38 -21.47
C GLU A 96 1.90 -0.54 -22.74
N ASN A 97 0.58 -0.45 -22.60
CA ASN A 97 -0.35 -0.52 -23.72
C ASN A 97 -0.19 0.66 -24.69
N LEU A 98 -0.01 1.88 -24.19
CA LEU A 98 0.21 3.06 -25.03
C LEU A 98 1.51 2.94 -25.85
N GLN A 99 2.57 2.42 -25.25
CA GLN A 99 3.83 2.17 -25.95
C GLN A 99 3.68 1.12 -27.06
N ILE A 100 2.89 0.06 -26.81
CA ILE A 100 2.57 -0.95 -27.84
C ILE A 100 1.78 -0.30 -28.99
N ILE A 101 0.73 0.47 -28.68
CA ILE A 101 -0.08 1.14 -29.69
C ILE A 101 0.77 2.11 -30.52
N ALA A 102 1.63 2.91 -29.87
CA ALA A 102 2.51 3.85 -30.55
C ALA A 102 3.50 3.16 -31.50
N LYS A 103 4.07 2.01 -31.12
CA LYS A 103 4.91 1.17 -31.99
C LYS A 103 4.14 0.66 -33.20
N LEU A 104 2.92 0.16 -33.01
CA LEU A 104 2.06 -0.29 -34.10
C LEU A 104 1.67 0.84 -35.06
N MET A 105 1.61 2.07 -34.56
CA MET A 105 1.33 3.27 -35.35
C MET A 105 2.58 3.93 -35.95
N THR A 106 3.77 3.37 -35.77
CA THR A 106 5.07 3.92 -36.23
C THR A 106 5.37 5.33 -35.67
N ILE A 107 4.91 5.62 -34.46
CA ILE A 107 5.11 6.91 -33.79
C ILE A 107 6.39 6.92 -32.94
N LEU A 108 6.83 5.74 -32.51
CA LEU A 108 8.10 5.44 -31.84
C LEU A 108 8.96 4.56 -32.76
#